data_AF-A0A7V0UEU5-F1
#
_entry.id   AF-A0A7V0UEU5-F1
#
_cell.length_a   1.000
_cell.length_b   1.000
_cell.length_c   1.000
_cell.angle_alpha   90.00
_cell.angle_beta   90.00
_cell.angle_gamma   90.00
#
_symmetry.space_group_name_H-M   'P 1'
#
loop_
_entity.id
_entity.type
_entity.pdbx_description
1 polymer ?
#
loop_
_entity_poly.entity_id
_entity_poly.type
_entity_poly.pdbx_seq_one_letter_code
_entity_poly.pdbx_strand_id
1 'polypeptide(L)'
;MKLTAIWVVLLAVLPGPAGAQVAAHDYTAIYEQASPAIVTIITEAGRGSGFLVTPFGHIATNFHVVRNAKYLAVQFTDGRKVAAEIVATHESRDMALIKVNSEVTQGIRPLDIAPAEKDSTIKVGLPVVAIGSPHVQDFVMTQGILSKASDMTLLGDFVLQPGSSGGPLLNLDGEVVGMNTFIEGTIAGAIRIDPLRDIVHSSYILESALIEPSPAPLPTVRPERYPVDILNEKVATEPLAWDAYRFEAGDFEVTAITPVLIGQIQVLQDRMRAANRFIRRSKDIKEPGIHNLEDPFYSWQESTGDALSFAVRFDIQPRAGLTTGSKWSRAFSYIFTLGKAGTPDMEFKGEFLEFRVFRDGRLIEPITPGRHLIAGSAEKKRFLDQAYGGVYVYEPSEFLIGDEFRIEIVDARKPNEPHKTLVFKADSPLIRQIRSDFTYRPPAHFVGGQAHIP
;
A
#
# COMPACT_ATOMS: atom_id res chain seq x y z
N MET A 1 -54.84 69.87 36.83
CA MET A 1 -54.26 69.41 35.55
C MET A 1 -52.82 68.98 35.80
N LYS A 2 -52.50 67.69 35.77
CA LYS A 2 -51.13 67.18 35.80
C LYS A 2 -50.72 66.89 34.36
N LEU A 3 -49.73 67.61 33.84
CA LEU A 3 -49.11 67.36 32.53
C LEU A 3 -47.89 66.46 32.74
N THR A 4 -47.98 65.22 32.27
CA THR A 4 -46.88 64.26 32.16
C THR A 4 -46.01 64.63 30.96
N ALA A 5 -44.73 64.95 31.19
CA ALA A 5 -43.73 65.07 30.15
C ALA A 5 -43.19 63.67 29.82
N ILE A 6 -43.45 63.20 28.60
CA ILE A 6 -42.88 61.97 28.05
C ILE A 6 -41.53 62.34 27.43
N TRP A 7 -40.44 61.82 27.99
CA TRP A 7 -39.13 61.86 27.34
C TRP A 7 -39.03 60.69 26.36
N VAL A 8 -39.04 60.99 25.06
CA VAL A 8 -38.73 60.02 24.01
C VAL A 8 -37.21 59.88 23.95
N VAL A 9 -36.69 58.74 24.39
CA VAL A 9 -35.29 58.35 24.15
C VAL A 9 -35.23 57.78 22.74
N LEU A 10 -34.61 58.52 21.82
CA LEU A 10 -34.23 57.98 20.51
C LEU A 10 -33.04 57.04 20.72
N LEU A 11 -33.27 55.73 20.68
CA LEU A 11 -32.18 54.75 20.55
C LEU A 11 -31.65 54.82 19.12
N ALA A 12 -30.48 55.43 18.94
CA ALA A 12 -29.70 55.24 17.72
C ALA A 12 -29.21 53.79 17.69
N VAL A 13 -29.81 52.96 16.84
CA VAL A 13 -29.27 51.63 16.52
C VAL A 13 -28.01 51.86 15.69
N LEU A 14 -26.84 51.81 16.35
CA LEU A 14 -25.58 51.71 15.65
C LEU A 14 -25.57 50.37 14.90
N PRO A 15 -25.20 50.32 13.61
CA PRO A 15 -24.94 49.04 12.96
C PRO A 15 -23.84 48.34 13.76
N GLY A 16 -24.16 47.16 14.32
CA GLY A 16 -23.17 46.33 14.98
C GLY A 16 -22.02 46.05 14.01
N PRO A 17 -20.79 45.81 14.51
CA PRO A 17 -19.68 45.44 13.63
C PRO A 17 -20.14 44.26 12.79
N ALA A 18 -20.16 44.46 11.46
CA ALA A 18 -20.40 43.42 10.50
C ALA A 18 -19.50 42.24 10.90
N GLY A 19 -20.12 41.10 11.21
CA GLY A 19 -19.38 39.93 11.65
C GLY A 19 -18.23 39.69 10.69
N ALA A 20 -17.02 39.59 11.21
CA ALA A 20 -15.87 39.15 10.45
C ALA A 20 -16.26 37.82 9.83
N GLN A 21 -16.58 37.86 8.54
CA GLN A 21 -16.88 36.69 7.75
C GLN A 21 -15.54 35.95 7.67
N VAL A 22 -15.37 34.94 8.51
CA VAL A 22 -14.23 34.02 8.39
C VAL A 22 -14.29 33.55 6.95
N ALA A 23 -13.29 33.92 6.14
CA ALA A 23 -13.22 33.47 4.76
C ALA A 23 -13.22 31.94 4.81
N ALA A 24 -14.38 31.32 4.51
CA ALA A 24 -14.47 29.89 4.38
C ALA A 24 -13.64 29.54 3.16
N HIS A 25 -12.53 28.84 3.38
CA HIS A 25 -11.71 28.38 2.28
C HIS A 25 -12.45 27.23 1.60
N ASP A 26 -12.49 27.26 0.27
CA ASP A 26 -13.18 26.27 -0.53
C ASP A 26 -12.31 25.03 -0.72
N TYR A 27 -12.29 24.17 0.31
CA TYR A 27 -11.58 22.89 0.26
C TYR A 27 -12.07 21.98 -0.86
N THR A 28 -13.33 22.11 -1.26
CA THR A 28 -13.90 21.37 -2.39
C THR A 28 -13.24 21.80 -3.69
N ALA A 29 -13.10 23.10 -3.94
CA ALA A 29 -12.40 23.61 -5.12
C ALA A 29 -10.93 23.15 -5.15
N ILE A 30 -10.21 23.17 -4.02
CA ILE A 30 -8.84 22.67 -3.94
C ILE A 30 -8.79 21.18 -4.32
N TYR A 31 -9.69 20.36 -3.77
CA TYR A 31 -9.75 18.94 -4.07
C TYR A 31 -10.08 18.65 -5.53
N GLU A 32 -11.10 19.31 -6.09
CA GLU A 32 -11.52 19.13 -7.49
C GLU A 32 -10.43 19.55 -8.47
N GLN A 33 -9.69 20.62 -8.16
CA GLN A 33 -8.55 21.06 -8.97
C GLN A 33 -7.36 20.11 -8.88
N ALA A 34 -7.06 19.61 -7.67
CA ALA A 34 -5.83 18.85 -7.43
C ALA A 34 -5.98 17.35 -7.74
N SER A 35 -7.12 16.75 -7.39
CA SER A 35 -7.31 15.29 -7.43
C SER A 35 -7.02 14.65 -8.79
N PRO A 36 -7.34 15.23 -9.98
CA PRO A 36 -7.01 14.61 -11.26
C PRO A 36 -5.50 14.42 -11.49
N ALA A 37 -4.66 15.23 -10.84
CA ALA A 37 -3.20 15.18 -10.94
C ALA A 37 -2.56 14.23 -9.93
N ILE A 38 -3.33 13.69 -8.98
CA ILE A 38 -2.85 12.80 -7.93
C ILE A 38 -3.07 11.36 -8.39
N VAL A 39 -2.09 10.52 -8.10
CA VAL A 39 -2.05 9.13 -8.58
C VAL A 39 -1.69 8.17 -7.45
N THR A 40 -2.09 6.92 -7.60
CA THR A 40 -1.57 5.81 -6.80
C THR A 40 -0.31 5.26 -7.47
N ILE A 41 0.74 5.05 -6.70
CA ILE A 41 1.95 4.36 -7.15
C ILE A 41 1.91 2.95 -6.62
N ILE A 42 2.12 1.99 -7.52
CA ILE A 42 2.04 0.56 -7.22
C ILE A 42 3.39 -0.06 -7.56
N THR A 43 3.99 -0.70 -6.57
CA THR A 43 5.18 -1.52 -6.74
C THR A 43 4.90 -2.94 -6.32
N GLU A 44 5.86 -3.83 -6.53
CA GLU A 44 5.76 -5.18 -6.00
C GLU A 44 5.76 -5.28 -4.47
N ALA A 45 6.34 -4.28 -3.81
CA ALA A 45 6.60 -4.30 -2.38
C ALA A 45 5.52 -3.53 -1.60
N GLY A 46 4.67 -2.76 -2.30
CA GLY A 46 3.64 -1.98 -1.67
C GLY A 46 3.06 -0.94 -2.61
N ARG A 47 2.57 0.14 -2.01
CA ARG A 47 1.95 1.25 -2.70
C ARG A 47 2.21 2.56 -1.98
N GLY A 48 2.07 3.65 -2.72
CA GLY A 48 2.06 5.00 -2.19
C GLY A 48 1.21 5.90 -3.07
N SER A 49 1.39 7.19 -2.89
CA SER A 49 0.80 8.23 -3.70
C SER A 49 1.88 8.98 -4.47
N GLY A 50 1.45 9.73 -5.48
CA GLY A 50 2.27 10.69 -6.18
C GLY A 50 1.42 11.77 -6.81
N PHE A 51 2.05 12.76 -7.41
CA PHE A 51 1.34 13.82 -8.14
C PHE A 51 2.11 14.29 -9.36
N LEU A 52 1.36 14.61 -10.43
CA LEU A 52 1.87 15.11 -11.69
C LEU A 52 2.44 16.52 -11.52
N VAL A 53 3.70 16.72 -11.90
CA VAL A 53 4.42 18.01 -11.79
C VAL A 53 4.74 18.64 -13.14
N THR A 54 4.54 17.92 -14.25
CA THR A 54 4.69 18.45 -15.61
C THR A 54 3.64 17.88 -16.54
N PRO A 55 3.28 18.57 -17.65
CA PRO A 55 2.35 18.02 -18.64
C PRO A 55 2.93 16.83 -19.43
N PHE A 56 4.24 16.58 -19.28
CA PHE A 56 4.97 15.52 -19.97
C PHE A 56 4.97 14.19 -19.21
N GLY A 57 4.14 14.02 -18.17
CA GLY A 57 4.04 12.74 -17.45
C GLY A 57 5.06 12.55 -16.33
N HIS A 58 5.74 13.60 -15.87
CA HIS A 58 6.59 13.51 -14.67
C HIS A 58 5.75 13.58 -13.40
N ILE A 59 5.93 12.59 -12.53
CA ILE A 59 5.20 12.44 -11.27
C ILE A 59 6.22 12.42 -10.11
N ALA A 60 5.97 13.22 -9.08
CA ALA A 60 6.76 13.23 -7.87
C ALA A 60 6.19 12.25 -6.83
N THR A 61 7.09 11.62 -6.06
CA THR A 61 6.75 10.69 -4.99
C THR A 61 7.93 10.54 -4.01
N ASN A 62 7.76 9.79 -2.92
CA ASN A 62 8.86 9.48 -2.03
C ASN A 62 9.79 8.42 -2.61
N PHE A 63 11.09 8.54 -2.31
CA PHE A 63 12.07 7.53 -2.70
C PHE A 63 11.74 6.17 -2.08
N HIS A 64 11.34 6.13 -0.80
CA HIS A 64 11.05 4.86 -0.13
C HIS A 64 9.84 4.11 -0.72
N VAL A 65 8.95 4.77 -1.45
CA VAL A 65 7.81 4.14 -2.14
C VAL A 65 8.30 3.34 -3.34
N VAL A 66 9.31 3.85 -4.05
CA VAL A 66 9.83 3.26 -5.30
C VAL A 66 11.18 2.56 -5.13
N ARG A 67 11.77 2.59 -3.93
CA ARG A 67 13.08 1.98 -3.66
C ARG A 67 13.06 0.50 -4.00
N ASN A 68 14.07 0.05 -4.73
CA ASN A 68 14.24 -1.33 -5.19
C ASN A 68 13.10 -1.89 -6.05
N ALA A 69 12.16 -1.06 -6.52
CA ALA A 69 11.06 -1.50 -7.37
C ALA A 69 11.58 -1.99 -8.74
N LYS A 70 11.20 -3.22 -9.08
CA LYS A 70 11.36 -3.84 -10.41
C LYS A 70 10.08 -3.75 -11.21
N TYR A 71 8.93 -3.75 -10.52
CA TYR A 71 7.64 -3.41 -11.10
C TYR A 71 7.23 -2.04 -10.58
N LEU A 72 6.99 -1.11 -11.49
CA LEU A 72 6.53 0.24 -11.15
C LEU A 72 5.39 0.61 -12.07
N ALA A 73 4.23 0.86 -11.47
CA ALA A 73 3.04 1.28 -12.17
C ALA A 73 2.39 2.48 -11.48
N VAL A 74 1.71 3.28 -12.29
CA VAL A 74 0.92 4.42 -11.85
C VAL A 74 -0.53 4.15 -12.18
N GLN A 75 -1.41 4.37 -11.21
CA GLN A 75 -2.86 4.29 -11.40
C GLN A 75 -3.49 5.66 -11.18
N PHE A 76 -4.28 6.09 -12.17
CA PHE A 76 -4.99 7.37 -12.17
C PHE A 76 -6.36 7.26 -11.50
N THR A 77 -6.95 8.43 -11.24
CA THR A 77 -8.28 8.57 -10.59
C THR A 77 -9.41 7.91 -11.38
N ASP A 78 -9.24 7.80 -12.70
CA ASP A 78 -10.17 7.11 -13.60
C ASP A 78 -9.97 5.58 -13.63
N GLY A 79 -9.05 5.06 -12.82
CA GLY A 79 -8.74 3.65 -12.68
C GLY A 79 -7.73 3.11 -13.71
N ARG A 80 -7.33 3.89 -14.73
CA ARG A 80 -6.30 3.45 -15.69
C ARG A 80 -4.97 3.24 -14.97
N LYS A 81 -4.37 2.06 -15.16
CA LYS A 81 -3.03 1.72 -14.65
C LYS A 81 -2.06 1.59 -15.81
N VAL A 82 -0.89 2.21 -15.71
CA VAL A 82 0.14 2.22 -16.77
C VAL A 82 1.53 2.00 -16.19
N ALA A 83 2.48 1.59 -17.02
CA ALA A 83 3.87 1.44 -16.60
C ALA A 83 4.52 2.81 -16.31
N ALA A 84 5.45 2.83 -15.37
CA ALA A 84 6.26 4.00 -15.09
C ALA A 84 7.73 3.62 -14.90
N GLU A 85 8.61 4.60 -15.10
CA GLU A 85 10.05 4.45 -14.92
C GLU A 85 10.58 5.49 -13.94
N ILE A 86 11.58 5.12 -13.13
CA ILE A 86 12.27 6.06 -12.27
C ILE A 86 13.20 6.90 -13.13
N VAL A 87 13.03 8.21 -13.05
CA VAL A 87 13.87 9.17 -13.76
C VAL A 87 14.99 9.62 -12.83
N ALA A 88 14.64 10.26 -11.71
CA ALA A 88 15.60 10.76 -10.72
C ALA A 88 15.22 10.37 -9.30
N THR A 89 16.22 10.31 -8.43
CA THR A 89 16.04 10.08 -6.98
C THR A 89 16.92 11.02 -6.18
N HIS A 90 16.47 11.36 -4.99
CA HIS A 90 17.22 12.08 -3.99
C HIS A 90 17.05 11.36 -2.64
N GLU A 91 17.81 10.29 -2.45
CA GLU A 91 17.68 9.37 -1.31
C GLU A 91 17.70 10.08 0.06
N SER A 92 18.64 11.00 0.28
CA SER A 92 18.76 11.73 1.56
C SER A 92 17.60 12.69 1.85
N ARG A 93 16.77 13.00 0.85
CA ARG A 93 15.56 13.83 0.96
C ARG A 93 14.30 12.99 0.86
N ASP A 94 14.41 11.68 0.68
CA ASP A 94 13.29 10.78 0.43
C ASP A 94 12.39 11.22 -0.73
N MET A 95 12.99 11.64 -1.86
CA MET A 95 12.27 12.05 -3.06
C MET A 95 12.62 11.20 -4.27
N ALA A 96 11.65 10.98 -5.13
CA ALA A 96 11.82 10.41 -6.45
C ALA A 96 10.93 11.12 -7.47
N LEU A 97 11.44 11.21 -8.69
CA LEU A 97 10.70 11.63 -9.87
C LEU A 97 10.58 10.42 -10.79
N ILE A 98 9.34 10.07 -11.12
CA ILE A 98 9.02 8.98 -12.05
C ILE A 98 8.36 9.54 -13.30
N LYS A 99 8.35 8.76 -14.37
CA LYS A 99 7.78 9.12 -15.66
C LYS A 99 6.75 8.08 -16.07
N VAL A 100 5.60 8.56 -16.55
CA VAL A 100 4.62 7.80 -17.33
C VAL A 100 4.58 8.32 -18.74
N ASN A 101 3.91 7.59 -19.63
CA ASN A 101 3.74 8.06 -21.00
C ASN A 101 2.98 9.41 -21.02
N SER A 102 3.44 10.40 -21.77
CA SER A 102 2.80 11.72 -21.83
C SER A 102 1.41 11.70 -22.47
N GLU A 103 1.10 10.71 -23.32
CA GLU A 103 -0.23 10.52 -23.91
C GLU A 103 -1.28 10.23 -22.83
N VAL A 104 -0.91 9.53 -21.75
CA VAL A 104 -1.88 9.13 -20.72
C VAL A 104 -2.24 10.27 -19.77
N THR A 105 -1.39 11.32 -19.72
CA THR A 105 -1.57 12.53 -18.91
C THR A 105 -2.16 13.71 -19.69
N GLN A 106 -2.53 13.52 -20.96
CA GLN A 106 -3.16 14.57 -21.76
C GLN A 106 -4.46 15.05 -21.12
N GLY A 107 -4.62 16.36 -20.99
CA GLY A 107 -5.79 16.99 -20.37
C GLY A 107 -5.76 17.03 -18.84
N ILE A 108 -4.74 16.44 -18.19
CA ILE A 108 -4.54 16.57 -16.74
C ILE A 108 -3.63 17.77 -16.48
N ARG A 109 -4.10 18.74 -15.69
CA ARG A 109 -3.30 19.89 -15.27
C ARG A 109 -2.34 19.45 -14.16
N PRO A 110 -1.02 19.64 -14.29
CA PRO A 110 -0.08 19.37 -13.21
C PRO A 110 -0.33 20.26 -11.99
N LEU A 111 0.11 19.81 -10.82
CA LEU A 111 0.08 20.63 -9.61
C LEU A 111 1.19 21.69 -9.64
N ASP A 112 0.84 22.89 -9.21
CA ASP A 112 1.80 23.98 -9.06
C ASP A 112 2.62 23.76 -7.79
N ILE A 113 3.95 23.81 -7.90
CA ILE A 113 4.83 23.81 -6.73
C ILE A 113 4.94 25.24 -6.21
N ALA A 114 4.87 25.43 -4.90
CA ALA A 114 5.02 26.75 -4.29
C ALA A 114 6.34 27.42 -4.76
N PRO A 115 6.28 28.65 -5.29
CA PRO A 115 7.44 29.31 -5.87
C PRO A 115 8.40 29.80 -4.77
N ALA A 116 9.66 30.03 -5.12
CA ALA A 116 10.74 30.33 -4.15
C ALA A 116 10.47 31.58 -3.30
N GLU A 117 9.75 32.54 -3.88
CA GLU A 117 9.34 33.76 -3.20
C GLU A 117 8.39 33.48 -2.03
N LYS A 118 7.67 32.35 -2.06
CA LYS A 118 6.74 31.92 -1.01
C LYS A 118 7.41 31.01 0.04
N ASP A 119 8.69 30.65 -0.05
CA ASP A 119 9.34 29.76 0.93
C ASP A 119 9.26 30.32 2.37
N SER A 120 9.37 31.65 2.52
CA SER A 120 9.24 32.34 3.81
C SER A 120 7.82 32.28 4.43
N THR A 121 6.83 31.88 3.63
CA THR A 121 5.43 31.68 4.06
C THR A 121 5.18 30.25 4.57
N ILE A 122 6.06 29.30 4.24
CA ILE A 122 6.00 27.90 4.70
C ILE A 122 6.57 27.81 6.12
N LYS A 123 5.76 28.21 7.10
CA LYS A 123 6.12 28.27 8.52
C LYS A 123 4.98 27.83 9.41
N VAL A 124 5.27 27.72 10.71
CA VAL A 124 4.28 27.38 11.74
C VAL A 124 3.03 28.25 11.62
N GLY A 125 1.86 27.62 11.68
CA GLY A 125 0.55 28.24 11.52
C GLY A 125 0.01 28.28 10.09
N LEU A 126 0.80 27.90 9.07
CA LEU A 126 0.30 27.75 7.70
C LEU A 126 -0.76 26.65 7.65
N PRO A 127 -2.00 26.93 7.22
CA PRO A 127 -2.99 25.89 7.00
C PRO A 127 -2.68 25.11 5.73
N VAL A 128 -2.90 23.80 5.80
CA VAL A 128 -2.50 22.86 4.76
C VAL A 128 -3.56 21.79 4.55
N VAL A 129 -3.54 21.20 3.36
CA VAL A 129 -4.40 20.09 2.93
C VAL A 129 -3.50 18.96 2.45
N ALA A 130 -3.60 17.79 3.07
CA ALA A 130 -2.94 16.58 2.61
C ALA A 130 -3.91 15.77 1.78
N ILE A 131 -3.49 15.35 0.58
CA ILE A 131 -4.25 14.43 -0.25
C ILE A 131 -3.39 13.21 -0.55
N GLY A 132 -3.97 12.02 -0.41
CA GLY A 132 -3.30 10.75 -0.70
C GLY A 132 -4.29 9.68 -1.12
N SER A 133 -3.76 8.58 -1.65
CA SER A 133 -4.47 7.41 -2.15
C SER A 133 -4.25 6.22 -1.21
N PRO A 134 -4.86 6.20 0.00
CA PRO A 134 -4.72 5.03 0.88
C PRO A 134 -5.28 3.76 0.23
N HIS A 135 -6.24 3.92 -0.68
CA HIS A 135 -6.77 2.88 -1.55
C HIS A 135 -6.69 3.31 -3.02
N VAL A 136 -6.71 2.33 -3.93
CA VAL A 136 -6.59 2.54 -5.38
C VAL A 136 -7.69 3.45 -5.95
N GLN A 137 -8.83 3.60 -5.26
CA GLN A 137 -10.02 4.26 -5.81
C GLN A 137 -10.55 5.41 -4.96
N ASP A 138 -10.08 5.53 -3.71
CA ASP A 138 -10.58 6.52 -2.77
C ASP A 138 -9.41 7.40 -2.32
N PHE A 139 -9.26 8.58 -2.94
CA PHE A 139 -8.36 9.59 -2.39
C PHE A 139 -8.98 10.15 -1.10
N VAL A 140 -8.15 10.27 -0.09
CA VAL A 140 -8.52 10.86 1.19
C VAL A 140 -7.87 12.23 1.28
N MET A 141 -8.70 13.24 1.48
CA MET A 141 -8.28 14.60 1.79
C MET A 141 -8.41 14.84 3.29
N THR A 142 -7.35 15.36 3.90
CA THR A 142 -7.35 15.80 5.29
C THR A 142 -6.79 17.22 5.37
N GLN A 143 -7.21 17.97 6.38
CA GLN A 143 -6.76 19.34 6.61
C GLN A 143 -6.03 19.44 7.96
N GLY A 144 -5.17 20.44 8.09
CA GLY A 144 -4.50 20.78 9.33
C GLY A 144 -3.73 22.09 9.23
N ILE A 145 -2.85 22.33 10.19
CA ILE A 145 -1.88 23.43 10.21
C ILE A 145 -0.48 22.88 10.41
N LEU A 146 0.53 23.65 9.97
CA LEU A 146 1.91 23.36 10.31
C LEU A 146 2.19 23.71 11.77
N SER A 147 2.59 22.70 12.54
CA SER A 147 3.04 22.81 13.93
C SER A 147 4.55 23.05 14.01
N LYS A 148 5.31 22.59 13.01
CA LYS A 148 6.76 22.82 12.89
C LYS A 148 7.16 22.84 11.41
N ALA A 149 8.02 23.79 11.05
CA ALA A 149 8.67 23.82 9.74
C ALA A 149 10.19 23.91 9.95
N SER A 150 10.92 22.98 9.34
CA SER A 150 12.39 22.98 9.30
C SER A 150 12.87 23.11 7.85
N ASP A 151 14.16 22.96 7.56
CA ASP A 151 14.67 22.97 6.17
C ASP A 151 14.41 21.65 5.42
N MET A 152 13.98 20.61 6.13
CA MET A 152 13.80 19.25 5.59
C MET A 152 12.34 18.82 5.66
N THR A 153 11.69 19.08 6.79
CA THR A 153 10.38 18.51 7.13
C THR A 153 9.38 19.56 7.58
N LEU A 154 8.14 19.30 7.23
CA LEU A 154 6.94 19.99 7.70
C LEU A 154 6.16 19.02 8.57
N LEU A 155 5.83 19.42 9.79
CA LEU A 155 5.05 18.63 10.72
C LEU A 155 3.76 19.36 11.07
N GLY A 156 2.65 18.65 11.16
CA GLY A 156 1.35 19.24 11.43
C GLY A 156 0.34 18.25 12.03
N ASP A 157 -0.85 18.75 12.28
CA ASP A 157 -2.00 18.00 12.81
C ASP A 157 -2.95 17.49 11.70
N PHE A 158 -2.50 17.51 10.44
CA PHE A 158 -3.18 16.81 9.35
C PHE A 158 -3.05 15.29 9.54
N VAL A 159 -3.97 14.53 8.95
CA VAL A 159 -4.04 13.08 9.13
C VAL A 159 -3.53 12.39 7.87
N LEU A 160 -2.56 11.50 8.03
CA LEU A 160 -2.11 10.59 6.97
C LEU A 160 -2.56 9.17 7.28
N GLN A 161 -2.78 8.40 6.23
CA GLN A 161 -3.02 6.96 6.30
C GLN A 161 -1.96 6.23 5.48
N PRO A 162 -1.70 4.95 5.77
CA PRO A 162 -0.84 4.15 4.90
C PRO A 162 -1.28 4.24 3.44
N GLY A 163 -0.31 4.41 2.53
CA GLY A 163 -0.56 4.70 1.12
C GLY A 163 -0.60 6.20 0.76
N SER A 164 -0.70 7.11 1.75
CA SER A 164 -0.62 8.57 1.50
C SER A 164 0.80 9.07 1.22
N SER A 165 1.82 8.29 1.57
CA SER A 165 3.24 8.62 1.36
C SER A 165 3.52 8.88 -0.12
N GLY A 166 4.14 10.01 -0.42
CA GLY A 166 4.41 10.53 -1.76
C GLY A 166 3.34 11.47 -2.30
N GLY A 167 2.17 11.55 -1.66
CA GLY A 167 1.09 12.47 -2.04
C GLY A 167 1.42 13.93 -1.69
N PRO A 168 0.69 14.91 -2.27
CA PRO A 168 0.97 16.31 -2.03
C PRO A 168 0.44 16.80 -0.67
N LEU A 169 1.19 17.71 -0.05
CA LEU A 169 0.73 18.63 0.99
C LEU A 169 0.58 20.01 0.36
N LEU A 170 -0.66 20.50 0.27
CA LEU A 170 -1.02 21.75 -0.39
C LEU A 170 -1.22 22.87 0.63
N ASN A 171 -0.86 24.11 0.26
CA ASN A 171 -1.40 25.29 0.93
C ASN A 171 -2.83 25.58 0.45
N LEU A 172 -3.46 26.63 0.99
CA LEU A 172 -4.84 26.98 0.62
C LEU A 172 -4.97 27.66 -0.75
N ASP A 173 -3.86 27.98 -1.42
CA ASP A 173 -3.84 28.41 -2.83
C ASP A 173 -3.81 27.19 -3.80
N GLY A 174 -3.77 25.96 -3.27
CA GLY A 174 -3.64 24.73 -4.06
C GLY A 174 -2.21 24.44 -4.53
N GLU A 175 -1.21 25.15 -4.01
CA GLU A 175 0.20 24.95 -4.35
C GLU A 175 0.82 23.90 -3.43
N VAL A 176 1.63 23.01 -4.00
CA VAL A 176 2.37 22.00 -3.24
C VAL A 176 3.46 22.68 -2.41
N VAL A 177 3.40 22.53 -1.09
CA VAL A 177 4.42 23.00 -0.13
C VAL A 177 5.25 21.85 0.45
N GLY A 178 4.74 20.62 0.35
CA GLY A 178 5.46 19.43 0.78
C GLY A 178 4.92 18.14 0.17
N MET A 179 5.58 17.04 0.52
CA MET A 179 5.24 15.69 0.07
C MET A 179 5.04 14.80 1.30
N ASN A 180 3.83 14.31 1.49
CA ASN A 180 3.41 13.48 2.62
C ASN A 180 4.35 12.27 2.75
N THR A 181 4.79 11.89 3.96
CA THR A 181 5.74 10.77 4.11
C THR A 181 5.43 9.88 5.31
N PHE A 182 5.47 10.40 6.54
CA PHE A 182 5.47 9.59 7.76
C PHE A 182 4.47 10.08 8.81
N ILE A 183 4.19 9.21 9.78
CA ILE A 183 3.44 9.50 11.00
C ILE A 183 4.38 9.20 12.17
N GLU A 184 4.57 10.17 13.06
CA GLU A 184 5.34 9.99 14.31
C GLU A 184 4.42 10.27 15.49
N GLY A 185 3.94 9.20 16.13
CA GLY A 185 2.94 9.30 17.20
C GLY A 185 1.61 9.85 16.66
N THR A 186 1.21 11.04 17.12
CA THR A 186 -0.02 11.73 16.67
C THR A 186 0.25 12.85 15.66
N ILE A 187 1.50 13.02 15.21
CA ILE A 187 1.92 14.10 14.32
C ILE A 187 2.23 13.51 12.94
N ALA A 188 1.67 14.12 11.90
CA ALA A 188 2.00 13.77 10.53
C ALA A 188 3.14 14.63 9.99
N GLY A 189 3.93 14.03 9.10
CA GLY A 189 5.09 14.65 8.48
C GLY A 189 5.04 14.64 6.96
N ALA A 190 5.56 15.72 6.37
CA ALA A 190 5.83 15.87 4.95
C ALA A 190 7.28 16.33 4.73
N ILE A 191 7.89 15.90 3.63
CA ILE A 191 9.16 16.45 3.14
C ILE A 191 8.89 17.79 2.49
N ARG A 192 9.73 18.79 2.77
CA ARG A 192 9.65 20.11 2.12
C ARG A 192 9.88 20.03 0.61
N ILE A 193 9.08 20.75 -0.16
CA ILE A 193 9.05 20.64 -1.62
C ILE A 193 10.22 21.33 -2.33
N ASP A 194 10.92 22.24 -1.64
CA ASP A 194 11.94 23.14 -2.21
C ASP A 194 12.97 22.39 -3.10
N PRO A 195 13.54 21.23 -2.70
CA PRO A 195 14.49 20.50 -3.55
C PRO A 195 13.88 19.94 -4.84
N LEU A 196 12.58 19.63 -4.85
CA LEU A 196 11.90 19.14 -6.05
C LEU A 196 11.75 20.25 -7.09
N ARG A 197 11.55 21.49 -6.66
CA ARG A 197 11.48 22.66 -7.56
C ARG A 197 12.75 22.81 -8.39
N ASP A 198 13.91 22.61 -7.78
CA ASP A 198 15.20 22.65 -8.47
C ASP A 198 15.32 21.55 -9.53
N ILE A 199 14.81 20.34 -9.21
CA ILE A 199 14.75 19.23 -10.17
C ILE A 199 13.81 19.59 -11.33
N VAL A 200 12.61 20.09 -11.03
CA VAL A 200 11.57 20.40 -12.03
C VAL A 200 11.98 21.53 -13.00
N HIS A 201 12.82 22.47 -12.55
CA HIS A 201 13.32 23.57 -13.39
C HIS A 201 14.67 23.30 -14.06
N SER A 202 15.28 22.14 -13.82
CA SER A 202 16.55 21.78 -14.43
C SER A 202 16.38 21.33 -15.89
N SER A 203 17.45 21.45 -16.69
CA SER A 203 17.46 20.93 -18.07
C SER A 203 17.18 19.42 -18.15
N TYR A 204 17.43 18.72 -17.05
CA TYR A 204 17.22 17.29 -16.90
C TYR A 204 15.76 16.87 -17.15
N ILE A 205 14.77 17.69 -16.77
CA ILE A 205 13.35 17.40 -17.04
C ILE A 205 13.05 17.38 -18.54
N LEU A 206 13.71 18.24 -19.30
CA LEU A 206 13.55 18.30 -20.75
C LEU A 206 14.19 17.09 -21.41
N GLU A 207 15.32 16.61 -20.87
CA GLU A 207 15.97 15.40 -21.35
C GLU A 207 15.16 14.14 -21.00
N SER A 208 14.63 14.05 -19.77
CA SER A 208 13.81 12.92 -19.34
C SER A 208 12.42 12.89 -19.95
N ALA A 209 11.94 14.01 -20.50
CA ALA A 209 10.71 14.03 -21.30
C ALA A 209 10.78 13.12 -22.54
N LEU A 210 11.99 12.77 -23.00
CA LEU A 210 12.19 11.83 -24.12
C LEU A 210 11.98 10.37 -23.70
N ILE A 211 11.94 10.07 -22.40
CA ILE A 211 11.62 8.75 -21.88
C ILE A 211 10.09 8.60 -21.94
N GLU A 212 9.61 7.73 -22.82
CA GLU A 212 8.19 7.45 -22.98
C GLU A 212 7.94 5.96 -22.69
N PRO A 213 7.64 5.60 -21.42
CA PRO A 213 7.22 4.25 -21.07
C PRO A 213 5.99 3.83 -21.88
N SER A 214 5.69 2.53 -21.91
CA SER A 214 4.52 2.03 -22.65
C SER A 214 3.22 2.73 -22.19
N PRO A 215 2.42 3.30 -23.11
CA PRO A 215 1.11 3.85 -22.79
C PRO A 215 0.05 2.76 -22.61
N ALA A 216 0.39 1.50 -22.91
CA ALA A 216 -0.57 0.40 -22.86
C ALA A 216 -1.10 0.21 -21.43
N PRO A 217 -2.42 0.07 -21.25
CA PRO A 217 -2.99 -0.15 -19.94
C PRO A 217 -2.53 -1.51 -19.39
N LEU A 218 -2.10 -1.49 -18.13
CA LEU A 218 -1.77 -2.68 -17.36
C LEU A 218 -3.05 -3.28 -16.74
N PRO A 219 -3.11 -4.61 -16.54
CA PRO A 219 -4.28 -5.23 -15.92
C PRO A 219 -4.52 -4.68 -14.51
N THR A 220 -5.75 -4.36 -14.14
CA THR A 220 -6.10 -3.82 -12.81
C THR A 220 -6.89 -4.83 -11.99
N VAL A 221 -6.80 -4.69 -10.66
CA VAL A 221 -7.75 -5.38 -9.77
C VAL A 221 -9.12 -4.74 -9.96
N ARG A 222 -10.16 -5.57 -9.93
CA ARG A 222 -11.55 -5.10 -9.96
C ARG A 222 -11.84 -4.06 -8.87
N PRO A 223 -12.64 -3.02 -9.16
CA PRO A 223 -13.11 -2.08 -8.14
C PRO A 223 -13.97 -2.73 -7.07
N GLU A 224 -14.73 -3.76 -7.42
CA GLU A 224 -15.62 -4.40 -6.49
C GLU A 224 -14.85 -5.13 -5.39
N ARG A 225 -15.20 -4.83 -4.14
CA ARG A 225 -14.75 -5.63 -3.00
C ARG A 225 -15.44 -6.98 -3.02
N TYR A 226 -14.76 -7.99 -2.47
CA TYR A 226 -15.38 -9.28 -2.23
C TYR A 226 -16.66 -9.09 -1.37
N PRO A 227 -17.83 -9.66 -1.76
CA PRO A 227 -19.07 -9.41 -1.06
C PRO A 227 -19.01 -9.83 0.41
N VAL A 228 -19.23 -8.89 1.31
CA VAL A 228 -19.06 -9.09 2.77
C VAL A 228 -20.03 -10.14 3.29
N ASP A 229 -21.26 -10.20 2.79
CA ASP A 229 -22.24 -11.21 3.22
C ASP A 229 -21.80 -12.63 2.86
N ILE A 230 -21.28 -12.81 1.64
CA ILE A 230 -20.73 -14.10 1.19
C ILE A 230 -19.48 -14.46 2.00
N LEU A 231 -18.61 -13.48 2.26
CA LEU A 231 -17.42 -13.70 3.09
C LEU A 231 -17.82 -14.18 4.49
N ASN A 232 -18.77 -13.50 5.12
CA ASN A 232 -19.26 -13.85 6.45
C ASN A 232 -19.89 -15.24 6.47
N GLU A 233 -20.70 -15.59 5.46
CA GLU A 233 -21.29 -16.91 5.31
C GLU A 233 -20.21 -18.00 5.19
N LYS A 234 -19.24 -17.84 4.30
CA LYS A 234 -18.14 -18.79 4.09
C LYS A 234 -17.28 -18.95 5.33
N VAL A 235 -16.90 -17.85 5.99
CA VAL A 235 -16.11 -17.88 7.22
C VAL A 235 -16.86 -18.57 8.37
N ALA A 236 -18.20 -18.46 8.40
CA ALA A 236 -19.02 -19.11 9.42
C ALA A 236 -19.26 -20.60 9.17
N THR A 237 -19.33 -21.02 7.91
CA THR A 237 -19.78 -22.37 7.51
C THR A 237 -18.66 -23.28 7.04
N GLU A 238 -17.59 -22.74 6.47
CA GLU A 238 -16.47 -23.51 5.91
C GLU A 238 -15.30 -23.57 6.93
N PRO A 239 -14.71 -24.75 7.17
CA PRO A 239 -13.53 -24.86 8.01
C PRO A 239 -12.31 -24.21 7.33
N LEU A 240 -11.35 -23.74 8.14
CA LEU A 240 -10.06 -23.24 7.63
C LEU A 240 -9.27 -24.39 6.99
N ALA A 241 -9.19 -24.39 5.66
CA ALA A 241 -8.46 -25.38 4.87
C ALA A 241 -7.01 -24.93 4.59
N TRP A 242 -6.24 -24.61 5.63
CA TRP A 242 -4.90 -24.02 5.52
C TRP A 242 -3.98 -24.75 4.52
N ASP A 243 -3.98 -26.08 4.56
CA ASP A 243 -3.11 -26.90 3.71
C ASP A 243 -3.54 -26.89 2.23
N ALA A 244 -4.79 -26.55 1.90
CA ALA A 244 -5.24 -26.45 0.51
C ALA A 244 -4.67 -25.20 -0.18
N TYR A 245 -4.40 -24.14 0.57
CA TYR A 245 -3.84 -22.89 0.04
C TYR A 245 -2.33 -22.93 -0.14
N ARG A 246 -1.65 -23.96 0.39
CA ARG A 246 -0.20 -23.96 0.54
C ARG A 246 0.45 -25.13 -0.15
N PHE A 247 1.57 -24.89 -0.82
CA PHE A 247 2.37 -25.95 -1.41
C PHE A 247 3.86 -25.64 -1.40
N GLU A 248 4.69 -26.69 -1.40
CA GLU A 248 6.14 -26.56 -1.52
C GLU A 248 6.55 -26.62 -3.00
N ALA A 249 7.39 -25.68 -3.43
CA ALA A 249 7.94 -25.60 -4.77
C ALA A 249 9.46 -25.50 -4.70
N GLY A 250 10.11 -26.65 -4.47
CA GLY A 250 11.57 -26.72 -4.29
C GLY A 250 11.98 -26.07 -2.97
N ASP A 251 12.77 -25.00 -3.05
CA ASP A 251 13.25 -24.24 -1.89
C ASP A 251 12.27 -23.14 -1.44
N PHE A 252 11.10 -23.07 -2.03
CA PHE A 252 10.09 -22.06 -1.75
C PHE A 252 8.82 -22.69 -1.18
N GLU A 253 8.18 -21.96 -0.29
CA GLU A 253 6.82 -22.18 0.20
C GLU A 253 5.91 -21.16 -0.48
N VAL A 254 4.85 -21.64 -1.11
CA VAL A 254 3.89 -20.78 -1.81
C VAL A 254 2.55 -20.87 -1.11
N THR A 255 1.94 -19.70 -0.86
CA THR A 255 0.60 -19.58 -0.31
C THR A 255 -0.30 -18.82 -1.27
N ALA A 256 -1.38 -19.43 -1.73
CA ALA A 256 -2.48 -18.73 -2.38
C ALA A 256 -3.35 -18.06 -1.32
N ILE A 257 -3.49 -16.76 -1.40
CA ILE A 257 -4.22 -15.91 -0.49
C ILE A 257 -5.47 -15.41 -1.21
N THR A 258 -6.61 -15.69 -0.59
CA THR A 258 -7.95 -15.26 -1.04
C THR A 258 -8.63 -14.44 0.07
N PRO A 259 -9.64 -13.62 -0.25
CA PRO A 259 -10.42 -12.91 0.76
C PRO A 259 -11.02 -13.83 1.82
N VAL A 260 -11.43 -15.05 1.44
CA VAL A 260 -11.99 -16.06 2.35
C VAL A 260 -10.93 -16.53 3.34
N LEU A 261 -9.72 -16.88 2.87
CA LEU A 261 -8.62 -17.26 3.76
C LEU A 261 -8.31 -16.14 4.76
N ILE A 262 -8.27 -14.88 4.29
CA ILE A 262 -8.01 -13.71 5.13
C ILE A 262 -9.08 -13.57 6.21
N GLY A 263 -10.35 -13.65 5.83
CA GLY A 263 -11.47 -13.60 6.76
C GLY A 263 -11.40 -14.71 7.83
N GLN A 264 -11.05 -15.93 7.43
CA GLN A 264 -10.88 -17.06 8.34
C GLN A 264 -9.72 -16.84 9.34
N ILE A 265 -8.58 -16.34 8.86
CA ILE A 265 -7.42 -16.00 9.72
C ILE A 265 -7.79 -14.88 10.70
N GLN A 266 -8.50 -13.85 10.26
CA GLN A 266 -8.92 -12.73 11.10
C GLN A 266 -9.81 -13.21 12.26
N VAL A 267 -10.82 -14.03 11.96
CA VAL A 267 -11.69 -14.62 13.00
C VAL A 267 -10.90 -15.49 13.97
N LEU A 268 -9.93 -16.27 13.49
CA LEU A 268 -9.06 -17.06 14.36
C LEU A 268 -8.24 -16.18 15.31
N GLN A 269 -7.63 -15.11 14.79
CA GLN A 269 -6.87 -14.16 15.59
C GLN A 269 -7.74 -13.47 16.65
N ASP A 270 -8.96 -13.07 16.31
CA ASP A 270 -9.86 -12.42 17.25
C ASP A 270 -10.33 -13.37 18.36
N ARG A 271 -10.57 -14.65 18.02
CA ARG A 271 -10.82 -15.72 19.01
C ARG A 271 -9.62 -15.89 19.95
N MET A 272 -8.39 -15.93 19.42
CA MET A 272 -7.18 -16.03 20.22
C MET A 272 -6.97 -14.80 21.12
N ARG A 273 -7.20 -13.59 20.61
CA ARG A 273 -7.13 -12.34 21.40
C ARG A 273 -8.19 -12.31 22.50
N ALA A 274 -9.40 -12.77 22.21
CA ALA A 274 -10.45 -12.90 23.22
C ALA A 274 -10.04 -13.88 24.33
N ALA A 275 -9.57 -15.08 23.98
CA ALA A 275 -9.06 -16.07 24.93
C ALA A 275 -7.90 -15.52 25.78
N ASN A 276 -6.95 -14.82 25.15
CA ASN A 276 -5.81 -14.20 25.85
C ASN A 276 -6.23 -13.06 26.80
N ARG A 277 -7.28 -12.29 26.46
CA ARG A 277 -7.86 -11.30 27.39
C ARG A 277 -8.46 -11.94 28.64
N PHE A 278 -9.09 -13.11 28.50
CA PHE A 278 -9.55 -13.88 29.66
C PHE A 278 -8.39 -14.37 30.53
N ILE A 279 -7.28 -14.81 29.92
CA ILE A 279 -6.07 -15.22 30.66
C ILE A 279 -5.41 -14.03 31.37
N ARG A 280 -5.29 -12.87 30.69
CA ARG A 280 -4.67 -11.65 31.27
C ARG A 280 -5.44 -11.05 32.44
N ARG A 281 -6.77 -11.18 32.50
CA ARG A 281 -7.56 -10.80 33.70
C ARG A 281 -7.22 -11.64 34.95
N SER A 282 -6.51 -12.77 34.80
CA SER A 282 -6.22 -13.69 35.90
C SER A 282 -4.79 -13.60 36.46
N LYS A 283 -3.92 -12.73 35.93
CA LYS A 283 -2.55 -12.53 36.44
C LYS A 283 -2.15 -11.05 36.46
N ASP A 284 -1.60 -10.60 37.59
CA ASP A 284 -1.05 -9.25 37.79
C ASP A 284 -0.01 -8.86 36.74
N ILE A 285 -0.10 -7.60 36.32
CA ILE A 285 0.48 -7.06 35.08
C ILE A 285 1.89 -6.50 35.35
N LYS A 286 2.89 -6.97 34.60
CA LYS A 286 4.02 -6.13 34.17
C LYS A 286 3.80 -5.79 32.70
N GLU A 287 3.76 -4.49 32.40
CA GLU A 287 3.67 -3.97 31.03
C GLU A 287 4.92 -4.38 30.23
N PRO A 288 4.78 -5.00 29.04
CA PRO A 288 5.89 -5.12 28.11
C PRO A 288 6.01 -3.86 27.25
N GLY A 289 7.26 -3.45 27.08
CA GLY A 289 7.69 -2.22 26.43
C GLY A 289 7.41 -2.11 24.93
N ILE A 290 7.67 -0.88 24.50
CA ILE A 290 7.66 -0.29 23.16
C ILE A 290 8.20 -1.26 22.10
N HIS A 291 7.43 -1.49 21.04
CA HIS A 291 7.84 -2.27 19.86
C HIS A 291 8.89 -1.51 19.03
N ASN A 292 9.91 -2.25 18.57
CA ASN A 292 10.98 -1.76 17.69
C ASN A 292 10.47 -1.51 16.26
N LEU A 293 10.98 -0.44 15.65
CA LEU A 293 10.65 0.08 14.31
C LEU A 293 11.19 -0.74 13.11
N GLU A 294 11.61 -1.99 13.30
CA GLU A 294 12.29 -2.76 12.25
C GLU A 294 11.91 -4.26 12.20
N ASP A 295 10.77 -4.68 12.77
CA ASP A 295 10.36 -6.10 12.67
C ASP A 295 9.71 -6.42 11.31
N PRO A 296 10.36 -7.19 10.42
CA PRO A 296 9.89 -7.41 9.06
C PRO A 296 9.27 -8.79 8.96
N PHE A 297 8.12 -9.05 9.61
CA PHE A 297 7.36 -10.30 9.34
C PHE A 297 5.83 -10.23 9.59
N TYR A 298 5.25 -9.05 9.90
CA TYR A 298 3.80 -8.94 10.19
C TYR A 298 3.14 -7.60 9.77
N SER A 299 3.43 -7.06 8.59
CA SER A 299 2.63 -5.96 7.99
C SER A 299 1.51 -6.48 7.07
N TRP A 300 0.68 -7.40 7.57
CA TRP A 300 -0.56 -7.85 6.91
C TRP A 300 -1.64 -6.73 6.79
N GLN A 301 -1.35 -5.46 7.10
CA GLN A 301 -2.37 -4.47 7.48
C GLN A 301 -2.29 -3.05 6.93
N GLU A 302 -1.32 -2.65 6.10
CA GLU A 302 -1.30 -1.27 5.57
C GLU A 302 -2.11 -1.07 4.28
N SER A 303 -3.20 -1.83 4.17
CA SER A 303 -4.47 -1.41 3.55
C SER A 303 -5.48 -2.52 3.78
N THR A 304 -6.34 -2.38 4.79
CA THR A 304 -7.58 -3.17 4.91
C THR A 304 -8.47 -3.07 3.65
N GLY A 305 -8.20 -2.10 2.76
CA GLY A 305 -8.84 -1.97 1.45
C GLY A 305 -8.47 -3.07 0.44
N ASP A 306 -7.27 -3.65 0.50
CA ASP A 306 -6.81 -4.63 -0.51
C ASP A 306 -6.86 -6.08 -0.05
N ALA A 307 -6.91 -6.29 1.26
CA ALA A 307 -7.07 -7.63 1.83
C ALA A 307 -8.38 -8.31 1.39
N LEU A 308 -9.38 -7.53 0.98
CA LEU A 308 -10.66 -8.03 0.45
C LEU A 308 -10.85 -7.74 -1.04
N SER A 309 -9.78 -7.35 -1.74
CA SER A 309 -9.80 -7.22 -3.19
C SER A 309 -10.27 -8.53 -3.84
N PHE A 310 -11.05 -8.41 -4.92
CA PHE A 310 -11.49 -9.57 -5.69
C PHE A 310 -10.34 -10.12 -6.56
N ALA A 311 -9.32 -10.70 -5.92
CA ALA A 311 -8.10 -11.19 -6.55
C ALA A 311 -7.53 -12.42 -5.84
N VAL A 312 -6.75 -13.22 -6.56
CA VAL A 312 -5.94 -14.31 -5.99
C VAL A 312 -4.50 -13.83 -5.89
N ARG A 313 -3.95 -13.78 -4.67
CA ARG A 313 -2.54 -13.42 -4.45
C ARG A 313 -1.72 -14.67 -4.15
N PHE A 314 -0.61 -14.87 -4.83
CA PHE A 314 0.40 -15.84 -4.43
C PHE A 314 1.51 -15.13 -3.67
N ASP A 315 1.76 -15.57 -2.44
CA ASP A 315 2.92 -15.19 -1.63
C ASP A 315 3.95 -16.31 -1.70
N ILE A 316 5.15 -15.99 -2.14
CA ILE A 316 6.24 -16.96 -2.34
C ILE A 316 7.35 -16.60 -1.35
N GLN A 317 7.63 -17.51 -0.41
CA GLN A 317 8.66 -17.31 0.59
C GLN A 317 9.77 -18.35 0.44
N PRO A 318 11.05 -17.94 0.43
CA PRO A 318 12.16 -18.88 0.49
C PRO A 318 12.12 -19.59 1.84
N ARG A 319 12.27 -20.91 1.81
CA ARG A 319 12.33 -21.72 3.02
C ARG A 319 13.57 -21.36 3.80
N ALA A 320 13.44 -21.22 5.11
CA ALA A 320 14.57 -21.02 6.00
C ALA A 320 15.06 -22.36 6.56
N GLY A 321 16.38 -22.55 6.61
CA GLY A 321 17.04 -23.68 7.25
C GLY A 321 18.06 -23.24 8.29
N LEU A 322 18.48 -24.14 9.17
CA LEU A 322 19.66 -23.89 10.02
C LEU A 322 20.92 -23.78 9.15
N THR A 323 21.79 -22.83 9.47
CA THR A 323 23.11 -22.75 8.83
C THR A 323 23.92 -23.99 9.12
N THR A 324 24.86 -24.32 8.23
CA THR A 324 25.78 -25.46 8.42
C THR A 324 26.50 -25.37 9.78
N GLY A 325 26.98 -24.19 10.17
CA GLY A 325 27.58 -23.95 11.49
C GLY A 325 26.63 -24.17 12.68
N SER A 326 25.36 -23.77 12.57
CA SER A 326 24.37 -23.99 13.65
C SER A 326 23.90 -25.44 13.75
N LYS A 327 23.85 -26.18 12.62
CA LYS A 327 23.63 -27.64 12.62
C LYS A 327 24.75 -28.35 13.38
N TRP A 328 26.02 -27.98 13.13
CA TRP A 328 27.18 -28.53 13.84
C TRP A 328 27.19 -28.15 15.32
N SER A 329 26.94 -26.89 15.68
CA SER A 329 26.99 -26.45 17.09
C SER A 329 25.89 -27.11 17.94
N ARG A 330 24.71 -27.33 17.39
CA ARG A 330 23.59 -28.00 18.09
C ARG A 330 23.85 -29.50 18.25
N ALA A 331 24.41 -30.16 17.24
CA ALA A 331 24.84 -31.55 17.35
C ALA A 331 25.93 -31.72 18.43
N PHE A 332 26.90 -30.79 18.50
CA PHE A 332 27.97 -30.80 19.49
C PHE A 332 27.46 -30.47 20.92
N SER A 333 26.56 -29.49 21.05
CA SER A 333 25.98 -29.05 22.32
C SER A 333 25.07 -30.10 22.97
N TYR A 334 24.36 -30.90 22.16
CA TYR A 334 23.57 -32.05 22.62
C TYR A 334 24.45 -33.14 23.25
N ILE A 335 25.68 -33.31 22.76
CA ILE A 335 26.64 -34.31 23.28
C ILE A 335 27.35 -33.85 24.56
N PHE A 336 27.69 -32.56 24.69
CA PHE A 336 28.61 -32.10 25.75
C PHE A 336 28.03 -31.15 26.81
N THR A 337 26.87 -30.53 26.60
CA THR A 337 26.44 -29.37 27.44
C THR A 337 25.02 -29.42 28.01
N LEU A 338 24.39 -30.60 28.11
CA LEU A 338 23.06 -30.75 28.75
C LEU A 338 22.01 -29.73 28.25
N GLY A 339 21.95 -29.51 26.92
CA GLY A 339 20.76 -28.96 26.25
C GLY A 339 20.60 -27.44 26.16
N LYS A 340 21.59 -26.60 26.53
CA LYS A 340 21.50 -25.14 26.30
C LYS A 340 22.13 -24.74 24.96
N ALA A 341 21.37 -24.84 23.88
CA ALA A 341 21.75 -24.26 22.59
C ALA A 341 21.38 -22.77 22.51
N GLY A 342 22.29 -21.93 22.02
CA GLY A 342 22.03 -20.50 21.73
C GLY A 342 20.98 -20.27 20.64
N THR A 343 20.68 -19.00 20.32
CA THR A 343 19.74 -18.64 19.25
C THR A 343 20.21 -19.23 17.92
N PRO A 344 19.33 -19.93 17.17
CA PRO A 344 19.73 -20.58 15.93
C PRO A 344 20.03 -19.53 14.85
N ASP A 345 21.17 -19.71 14.19
CA ASP A 345 21.50 -19.00 12.95
C ASP A 345 20.82 -19.70 11.78
N MET A 346 20.05 -18.93 11.01
CA MET A 346 19.25 -19.39 9.88
C MET A 346 19.85 -18.86 8.57
N GLU A 347 19.72 -19.64 7.51
CA GLU A 347 20.02 -19.26 6.14
C GLU A 347 18.78 -19.49 5.27
N PHE A 348 18.57 -18.65 4.26
CA PHE A 348 17.54 -18.88 3.27
C PHE A 348 18.00 -19.92 2.25
N LYS A 349 17.12 -20.88 1.95
CA LYS A 349 17.44 -21.97 1.03
C LYS A 349 17.27 -21.59 -0.44
N GLY A 350 16.66 -20.45 -0.74
CA GLY A 350 16.28 -20.00 -2.07
C GLY A 350 16.42 -18.49 -2.23
N GLU A 351 16.68 -18.05 -3.46
CA GLU A 351 16.62 -16.63 -3.83
C GLU A 351 15.57 -16.46 -4.92
N PHE A 352 14.38 -15.96 -4.56
CA PHE A 352 13.28 -15.88 -5.51
C PHE A 352 13.61 -14.94 -6.68
N LEU A 353 13.37 -15.37 -7.92
CA LEU A 353 13.48 -14.52 -9.10
C LEU A 353 12.12 -14.25 -9.74
N GLU A 354 11.38 -15.30 -10.08
CA GLU A 354 10.17 -15.17 -10.88
C GLU A 354 9.15 -16.28 -10.56
N PHE A 355 7.87 -15.96 -10.72
CA PHE A 355 6.75 -16.90 -10.59
C PHE A 355 5.86 -16.79 -11.82
N ARG A 356 5.61 -17.92 -12.49
CA ARG A 356 4.77 -17.97 -13.69
C ARG A 356 3.64 -18.96 -13.49
N VAL A 357 2.44 -18.59 -13.90
CA VAL A 357 1.27 -19.46 -13.91
C VAL A 357 0.81 -19.64 -15.34
N PHE A 358 0.61 -20.89 -15.75
CA PHE A 358 0.05 -21.25 -17.03
C PHE A 358 -1.26 -21.99 -16.82
N ARG A 359 -2.28 -21.66 -17.62
CA ARG A 359 -3.53 -22.43 -17.72
C ARG A 359 -3.60 -23.09 -19.08
N ASP A 360 -3.73 -24.41 -19.10
CA ASP A 360 -3.84 -25.22 -20.32
C ASP A 360 -2.74 -24.87 -21.36
N GLY A 361 -1.51 -24.62 -20.86
CA GLY A 361 -0.35 -24.23 -21.68
C GLY A 361 -0.21 -22.73 -21.96
N ARG A 362 -1.24 -21.90 -21.75
CA ARG A 362 -1.18 -20.44 -21.93
C ARG A 362 -0.64 -19.74 -20.68
N LEU A 363 0.35 -18.87 -20.83
CA LEU A 363 0.82 -18.01 -19.73
C LEU A 363 -0.32 -17.06 -19.30
N ILE A 364 -0.55 -16.96 -18.00
CA ILE A 364 -1.45 -15.98 -17.40
C ILE A 364 -0.60 -14.80 -16.97
N GLU A 365 -0.93 -13.62 -17.48
CA GLU A 365 -0.27 -12.38 -17.06
C GLU A 365 -0.78 -11.97 -15.66
N PRO A 366 0.11 -11.73 -14.69
CA PRO A 366 -0.30 -11.22 -13.38
C PRO A 366 -0.76 -9.76 -13.48
N ILE A 367 -1.74 -9.41 -12.64
CA ILE A 367 -2.17 -8.03 -12.39
C ILE A 367 -1.02 -7.24 -11.77
N THR A 368 -0.32 -7.85 -10.81
CA THR A 368 0.87 -7.28 -10.17
C THR A 368 1.89 -8.40 -10.01
N PRO A 369 2.95 -8.44 -10.83
CA PRO A 369 4.12 -9.28 -10.60
C PRO A 369 5.03 -8.64 -9.55
N GLY A 370 5.77 -9.46 -8.80
CA GLY A 370 6.58 -8.86 -7.75
C GLY A 370 7.60 -9.70 -7.04
N ARG A 371 8.74 -9.05 -6.71
CA ARG A 371 9.85 -9.61 -5.94
C ARG A 371 10.29 -8.62 -4.86
N HIS A 372 10.12 -8.96 -3.59
CA HIS A 372 10.47 -8.06 -2.47
C HIS A 372 11.58 -8.64 -1.61
N LEU A 373 12.35 -7.77 -0.96
CA LEU A 373 13.39 -8.17 -0.01
C LEU A 373 12.74 -8.69 1.28
N ILE A 374 13.23 -9.81 1.77
CA ILE A 374 12.88 -10.37 3.08
C ILE A 374 14.05 -10.07 4.01
N ALA A 375 13.85 -9.09 4.91
CA ALA A 375 14.80 -8.80 5.97
C ALA A 375 14.59 -9.79 7.12
N GLY A 376 15.68 -10.38 7.60
CA GLY A 376 15.63 -11.46 8.58
C GLY A 376 15.90 -10.97 9.99
N SER A 377 14.86 -10.58 10.72
CA SER A 377 14.85 -10.64 12.18
C SER A 377 13.47 -11.03 12.66
N ALA A 378 13.39 -12.13 13.39
CA ALA A 378 12.24 -12.46 14.21
C ALA A 378 12.78 -12.66 15.62
N GLU A 379 12.08 -12.21 16.67
CA GLU A 379 12.52 -12.10 18.07
C GLU A 379 13.30 -13.31 18.69
N LYS A 380 13.37 -14.48 18.01
CA LYS A 380 14.08 -15.69 18.46
C LYS A 380 15.03 -16.32 17.42
N LYS A 381 15.24 -15.74 16.24
CA LYS A 381 16.07 -16.29 15.16
C LYS A 381 16.90 -15.19 14.48
N ARG A 382 18.19 -15.47 14.26
CA ARG A 382 19.07 -14.57 13.51
C ARG A 382 19.27 -15.14 12.12
N PHE A 383 18.95 -14.37 11.09
CA PHE A 383 19.27 -14.74 9.71
C PHE A 383 20.64 -14.14 9.36
N LEU A 384 21.50 -14.95 8.72
CA LEU A 384 22.84 -14.50 8.32
C LEU A 384 22.86 -13.87 6.92
N ASP A 385 21.78 -14.05 6.16
CA ASP A 385 21.62 -13.61 4.79
C ASP A 385 20.27 -12.88 4.59
N GLN A 386 20.23 -12.00 3.60
CA GLN A 386 18.98 -11.47 3.04
C GLN A 386 18.56 -12.34 1.87
N ALA A 387 17.25 -12.53 1.69
CA ALA A 387 16.71 -13.22 0.53
C ALA A 387 15.55 -12.43 -0.06
N TYR A 388 15.06 -12.89 -1.19
CA TYR A 388 13.89 -12.32 -1.83
C TYR A 388 12.72 -13.29 -1.79
N GLY A 389 11.53 -12.74 -1.58
CA GLY A 389 10.24 -13.41 -1.77
C GLY A 389 9.51 -12.85 -2.98
N GLY A 390 8.39 -13.48 -3.32
CA GLY A 390 7.54 -13.11 -4.45
C GLY A 390 6.13 -12.74 -4.01
N VAL A 391 5.52 -11.77 -4.68
CA VAL A 391 4.10 -11.42 -4.55
C VAL A 391 3.52 -11.29 -5.94
N TYR A 392 2.56 -12.16 -6.28
CA TYR A 392 1.92 -12.16 -7.59
C TYR A 392 0.41 -12.12 -7.43
N VAL A 393 -0.24 -11.13 -8.04
CA VAL A 393 -1.69 -10.95 -7.99
C VAL A 393 -2.28 -11.34 -9.33
N TYR A 394 -3.34 -12.14 -9.33
CA TYR A 394 -4.02 -12.63 -10.52
C TYR A 394 -5.53 -12.44 -10.42
N GLU A 395 -6.16 -12.32 -11.59
CA GLU A 395 -7.60 -12.27 -11.75
C GLU A 395 -8.23 -13.63 -11.39
N PRO A 396 -9.25 -13.70 -10.51
CA PRO A 396 -9.81 -14.99 -10.07
C PRO A 396 -10.42 -15.81 -11.21
N SER A 397 -11.01 -15.16 -12.22
CA SER A 397 -11.61 -15.84 -13.37
C SER A 397 -10.61 -16.70 -14.15
N GLU A 398 -9.32 -16.39 -14.06
CA GLU A 398 -8.27 -17.20 -14.68
C GLU A 398 -8.19 -18.61 -14.07
N PHE A 399 -8.61 -18.79 -12.81
CA PHE A 399 -8.62 -20.07 -12.09
C PHE A 399 -9.98 -20.78 -12.08
N LEU A 400 -11.05 -20.07 -12.48
CA LEU A 400 -12.41 -20.63 -12.54
C LEU A 400 -12.63 -21.55 -13.75
N ILE A 401 -11.81 -21.43 -14.78
CA ILE A 401 -11.87 -22.24 -16.01
C ILE A 401 -10.57 -23.03 -16.21
N GLY A 402 -10.56 -23.94 -17.18
CA GLY A 402 -9.39 -24.77 -17.53
C GLY A 402 -9.26 -26.06 -16.72
N ASP A 403 -8.43 -26.96 -17.22
CA ASP A 403 -8.29 -28.32 -16.69
C ASP A 403 -6.93 -28.55 -16.02
N GLU A 404 -5.92 -27.77 -16.42
CA GLU A 404 -4.57 -27.88 -15.91
C GLU A 404 -3.92 -26.51 -15.65
N PHE A 405 -3.27 -26.40 -14.50
CA PHE A 405 -2.50 -25.23 -14.09
C PHE A 405 -1.05 -25.64 -13.84
N ARG A 406 -0.13 -25.10 -14.64
CA ARG A 406 1.31 -25.30 -14.45
C ARG A 406 1.89 -24.07 -13.78
N ILE A 407 2.58 -24.27 -12.67
CA ILE A 407 3.26 -23.22 -11.92
C ILE A 407 4.77 -23.43 -12.05
N GLU A 408 5.48 -22.36 -12.35
CA GLU A 408 6.95 -22.33 -12.42
C GLU A 408 7.51 -21.31 -11.46
N ILE A 409 8.55 -21.70 -10.74
CA ILE A 409 9.35 -20.80 -9.91
C ILE A 409 10.77 -20.80 -10.45
N VAL A 410 11.31 -19.60 -10.68
CA VAL A 410 12.71 -19.40 -11.05
C VAL A 410 13.47 -18.91 -9.82
N ASP A 411 14.62 -19.52 -9.57
CA ASP A 411 15.55 -19.12 -8.50
C ASP A 411 16.68 -18.30 -9.12
N ALA A 412 17.02 -17.14 -8.54
CA ALA A 412 18.03 -16.23 -9.04
C ALA A 412 19.43 -16.88 -9.09
N ARG A 413 19.67 -17.92 -8.29
CA ARG A 413 20.92 -18.71 -8.30
C ARG A 413 21.02 -19.59 -9.55
N LYS A 414 19.91 -19.84 -10.25
CA LYS A 414 19.81 -20.60 -11.50
C LYS A 414 18.78 -19.94 -12.45
N PRO A 415 19.08 -18.76 -13.01
CA PRO A 415 18.08 -17.93 -13.69
C PRO A 415 17.62 -18.48 -15.05
N ASN A 416 18.37 -19.41 -15.64
CA ASN A 416 18.12 -19.89 -17.01
C ASN A 416 17.19 -21.12 -17.08
N GLU A 417 16.79 -21.69 -15.94
CA GLU A 417 15.89 -22.84 -15.87
C GLU A 417 14.88 -22.67 -14.72
N PRO A 418 13.64 -23.15 -14.86
CA PRO A 418 12.72 -23.20 -13.72
C PRO A 418 13.35 -24.04 -12.59
N HIS A 419 13.48 -23.45 -11.41
CA HIS A 419 13.92 -24.17 -10.20
C HIS A 419 12.95 -25.29 -9.85
N LYS A 420 11.65 -25.02 -10.04
CA LYS A 420 10.60 -26.02 -9.90
C LYS A 420 9.44 -25.74 -10.83
N THR A 421 8.98 -26.82 -11.49
CA THR A 421 7.71 -26.86 -12.22
C THR A 421 6.75 -27.80 -11.50
N LEU A 422 5.54 -27.33 -11.22
CA LEU A 422 4.45 -28.10 -10.61
C LEU A 422 3.22 -28.05 -11.50
N VAL A 423 2.47 -29.15 -11.57
CA VAL A 423 1.23 -29.23 -12.35
C VAL A 423 0.08 -29.58 -11.43
N PHE A 424 -0.95 -28.75 -11.45
CA PHE A 424 -2.17 -28.89 -10.67
C PHE A 424 -3.33 -29.15 -11.63
N LYS A 425 -4.01 -30.28 -11.45
CA LYS A 425 -5.27 -30.55 -12.16
C LYS A 425 -6.41 -29.72 -11.55
N ALA A 426 -7.49 -29.54 -12.32
CA ALA A 426 -8.69 -28.83 -11.89
C ALA A 426 -9.31 -29.33 -10.56
N ASP A 427 -9.13 -30.62 -10.24
CA ASP A 427 -9.61 -31.26 -9.01
C ASP A 427 -8.58 -31.26 -7.87
N SER A 428 -7.40 -30.67 -8.07
CA SER A 428 -6.41 -30.52 -7.01
C SER A 428 -6.98 -29.70 -5.83
N PRO A 429 -6.52 -29.94 -4.59
CA PRO A 429 -6.99 -29.19 -3.42
C PRO A 429 -6.90 -27.67 -3.59
N LEU A 430 -5.78 -27.17 -4.13
CA LEU A 430 -5.55 -25.75 -4.37
C LEU A 430 -6.58 -25.14 -5.33
N ILE A 431 -6.74 -25.74 -6.51
CA ILE A 431 -7.64 -25.19 -7.54
C ILE A 431 -9.09 -25.30 -7.10
N ARG A 432 -9.49 -26.40 -6.45
CA ARG A 432 -10.85 -26.53 -5.88
C ARG A 432 -11.13 -25.48 -4.81
N GLN A 433 -10.15 -25.19 -3.94
CA GLN A 433 -10.33 -24.19 -2.90
C GLN A 433 -10.47 -22.79 -3.51
N ILE A 434 -9.58 -22.40 -4.44
CA ILE A 434 -9.71 -21.11 -5.15
C ILE A 434 -11.06 -21.02 -5.85
N ARG A 435 -11.51 -22.07 -6.56
CA ARG A 435 -12.84 -22.09 -7.19
C ARG A 435 -13.97 -21.92 -6.19
N SER A 436 -13.92 -22.62 -5.05
CA SER A 436 -14.90 -22.49 -3.98
C SER A 436 -14.99 -21.06 -3.47
N ASP A 437 -13.85 -20.42 -3.24
CA ASP A 437 -13.79 -19.07 -2.69
C ASP A 437 -14.43 -18.03 -3.62
N PHE A 438 -14.31 -18.19 -4.94
CA PHE A 438 -14.81 -17.22 -5.91
C PHE A 438 -16.11 -17.64 -6.62
N THR A 439 -16.66 -18.81 -6.31
CA THR A 439 -17.95 -19.29 -6.84
C THR A 439 -19.00 -19.29 -5.74
N TYR A 440 -19.99 -18.42 -5.85
CA TYR A 440 -21.12 -18.36 -4.93
C TYR A 440 -22.41 -18.08 -5.69
N ARG A 441 -23.53 -18.59 -5.17
CA ARG A 441 -24.85 -18.18 -5.65
C ARG A 441 -25.18 -16.83 -5.02
N PRO A 442 -25.64 -15.82 -5.77
CA PRO A 442 -26.15 -14.60 -5.15
C PRO A 442 -27.32 -14.98 -4.21
N PRO A 443 -27.42 -14.37 -3.02
CA PRO A 443 -28.49 -14.70 -2.08
C PRO A 443 -29.86 -14.46 -2.71
N ALA A 444 -30.84 -15.31 -2.40
CA ALA A 444 -32.16 -15.35 -3.03
C ALA A 444 -32.94 -14.01 -3.01
N HIS A 445 -32.54 -13.07 -2.16
CA HIS A 445 -33.12 -11.74 -2.04
C HIS A 445 -32.67 -10.75 -3.16
N PHE A 446 -31.71 -11.14 -4.02
CA PHE A 446 -31.29 -10.35 -5.18
C PHE A 446 -32.03 -10.71 -6.49
N VAL A 447 -33.03 -11.59 -6.45
CA VAL A 447 -33.88 -11.88 -7.60
C VAL A 447 -34.94 -10.78 -7.75
N GLY A 448 -34.48 -9.60 -8.15
CA GLY A 448 -35.29 -8.41 -8.44
C GLY A 448 -34.71 -7.51 -9.52
N GLY A 449 -33.60 -7.90 -10.15
CA GLY A 449 -33.03 -7.21 -11.31
C GLY A 449 -32.37 -8.24 -12.21
N GLN A 450 -32.85 -8.34 -13.45
CA GLN A 450 -32.23 -9.18 -14.47
C GLN A 450 -30.73 -8.83 -14.58
N ALA A 451 -29.87 -9.80 -14.30
CA ALA A 451 -28.49 -9.77 -14.72
C ALA A 451 -28.24 -11.02 -15.56
N HIS A 452 -28.14 -10.80 -16.88
CA HIS A 452 -27.46 -11.74 -17.76
C HIS A 452 -26.01 -11.87 -17.28
N ILE A 453 -25.60 -13.11 -17.04
CA ILE A 453 -24.19 -13.48 -16.91
C ILE A 453 -23.61 -13.46 -18.33
N PRO A 454 -22.49 -12.77 -18.60
CA PRO A 454 -21.67 -13.04 -19.79
C PRO A 454 -20.89 -14.35 -19.65
#